data_AF-A0AAV5TDL4-F1
#
_entry.id   AF-A0AAV5TDL4-F1
#
_cell.length_a   1.000
_cell.length_b   1.000
_cell.length_c   1.000
_cell.angle_alpha   90.00
_cell.angle_beta   90.00
_cell.angle_gamma   90.00
#
_symmetry.space_group_name_H-M   'P 1'
#
loop_
_entity.id
_entity.type
_entity.pdbx_description
1 polymer ?
#
loop_
_entity_poly.entity_id
_entity_poly.type
_entity_poly.pdbx_seq_one_letter_code
_entity_poly.pdbx_strand_id
1 'polypeptide(L)'
;MLDSSNASALRYGFDLDKKCFINIGMNVQLVMSLFNTFVCHPFPLFILLRKSPTMNKGIRLGYIVMHAAYIIYEMVFFFLARIYTILPYSGLYCEGPLCRLGLQSSVILAFIAFPIVAVQPPFAFLIISMHQMFMPESSPFKLSKRVKIEMACFQLTLMAGCLVGFVVFGREPDNAEDILKEPELAYLAERGGRILLFGSPGNPQYFRYGN
;
A
#
# COMPACT_ATOMS: atom_id res chain seq x y z
N MET A 1 16.90 -47.26 -12.98
CA MET A 1 17.53 -45.94 -13.10
C MET A 1 16.41 -44.95 -13.39
N LEU A 2 15.86 -44.36 -12.34
CA LEU A 2 14.96 -43.21 -12.44
C LEU A 2 15.88 -42.00 -12.55
N ASP A 3 15.81 -41.28 -13.65
CA ASP A 3 16.50 -40.00 -13.78
C ASP A 3 16.14 -39.14 -12.58
N SER A 4 17.19 -38.71 -11.87
CA SER A 4 17.15 -37.62 -10.90
C SER A 4 16.61 -36.39 -11.63
N SER A 5 15.29 -36.29 -11.64
CA SER A 5 14.52 -35.22 -12.21
C SER A 5 14.99 -33.96 -11.51
N ASN A 6 15.63 -33.07 -12.26
CA ASN A 6 16.19 -31.80 -11.80
C ASN A 6 15.29 -31.16 -10.74
N ALA A 7 15.64 -31.31 -9.47
CA ALA A 7 14.98 -30.66 -8.33
C ALA A 7 15.15 -29.13 -8.38
N SER A 8 15.79 -28.61 -9.42
CA SER A 8 15.96 -27.20 -9.78
C SER A 8 14.71 -26.55 -10.38
N ALA A 9 13.62 -27.29 -10.60
CA ALA A 9 12.37 -26.72 -11.09
C ALA A 9 11.76 -25.82 -10.00
N LEU A 10 11.84 -24.50 -10.19
CA LEU A 10 11.24 -23.50 -9.30
C LEU A 10 9.74 -23.77 -9.16
N ARG A 11 9.20 -23.61 -7.94
CA ARG A 11 7.80 -23.88 -7.69
C ARG A 11 6.93 -22.82 -8.36
N TYR A 12 5.70 -23.19 -8.74
CA TYR A 12 4.65 -22.28 -9.22
C TYR A 12 4.95 -21.45 -10.49
N GLY A 13 5.90 -21.88 -11.32
CA GLY A 13 6.19 -21.15 -12.57
C GLY A 13 6.95 -19.84 -12.36
N PHE A 14 7.64 -19.69 -11.23
CA PHE A 14 8.46 -18.52 -10.89
C PHE A 14 9.52 -18.17 -11.95
N ASP A 15 9.89 -19.12 -12.81
CA ASP A 15 10.74 -18.86 -13.99
C ASP A 15 10.19 -17.76 -14.90
N LEU A 16 8.87 -17.68 -15.09
CA LEU A 16 8.23 -16.63 -15.88
C LEU A 16 8.29 -15.29 -15.17
N ASP A 17 8.08 -15.28 -13.85
CA ASP A 17 8.18 -14.06 -13.03
C ASP A 17 9.59 -13.49 -13.06
N LYS A 18 10.58 -14.37 -12.86
CA LYS A 18 12.00 -14.07 -12.93
C LYS A 18 12.42 -13.48 -14.27
N LYS A 19 11.99 -14.10 -15.38
CA LYS A 19 12.40 -13.68 -16.73
C LYS A 19 11.66 -12.44 -17.24
N CYS A 20 10.38 -12.31 -16.90
CA CYS A 20 9.47 -11.37 -17.55
C CYS A 20 8.76 -10.45 -16.56
N PHE A 21 7.93 -11.01 -15.67
CA PHE A 21 6.94 -10.20 -14.95
C PHE A 21 7.51 -9.26 -13.90
N ILE A 22 8.58 -9.62 -13.19
CA ILE A 22 9.17 -8.74 -12.19
C ILE A 22 9.69 -7.46 -12.86
N ASN A 23 10.54 -7.57 -13.87
CA ASN A 23 11.12 -6.39 -14.51
C ASN A 23 10.05 -5.52 -15.21
N ILE A 24 9.08 -6.16 -15.89
CA ILE A 24 7.99 -5.43 -16.54
C ILE A 24 7.11 -4.75 -15.50
N GLY A 25 6.66 -5.48 -14.47
CA GLY A 25 5.80 -4.96 -13.42
C GLY A 25 6.42 -3.76 -12.71
N MET A 26 7.70 -3.86 -12.35
CA MET A 26 8.40 -2.77 -11.66
C MET A 26 8.63 -1.55 -12.55
N ASN A 27 8.91 -1.74 -13.84
CA ASN A 27 9.04 -0.64 -14.78
C ASN A 27 7.70 0.03 -15.08
N VAL A 28 6.64 -0.75 -15.27
CA VAL A 28 5.27 -0.25 -15.51
C VAL A 28 4.79 0.53 -14.29
N GLN A 29 4.97 0.00 -13.08
CA GLN A 29 4.65 0.69 -11.83
C GLN A 29 5.35 2.05 -11.75
N LEU A 30 6.66 2.10 -12.05
CA LEU A 30 7.42 3.35 -12.03
C LEU A 30 6.89 4.37 -13.06
N VAL A 31 6.69 3.95 -14.32
CA VAL A 31 6.21 4.84 -15.39
C VAL A 31 4.80 5.34 -15.11
N MET A 32 3.88 4.45 -14.72
CA MET A 32 2.52 4.82 -14.36
C MET A 32 2.50 5.76 -13.17
N SER A 33 3.35 5.54 -12.18
CA SER A 33 3.39 6.40 -11.00
C SER A 33 3.92 7.80 -11.29
N LEU A 34 4.96 7.93 -12.13
CA LEU A 34 5.42 9.22 -12.60
C LEU A 34 4.30 9.95 -13.37
N PHE A 35 3.60 9.24 -14.25
CA PHE A 35 2.47 9.83 -14.99
C PHE A 35 1.34 10.27 -14.04
N ASN A 36 0.95 9.43 -13.08
CA ASN A 36 -0.10 9.76 -12.11
C ASN A 36 0.29 10.96 -11.24
N THR A 37 1.52 10.96 -10.73
CA THR A 37 2.05 11.98 -9.82
C THR A 37 2.20 13.34 -10.51
N PHE A 38 2.65 13.38 -11.76
CA PHE A 38 2.93 14.63 -12.47
C PHE A 38 1.80 15.11 -13.37
N VAL A 39 0.91 14.23 -13.81
CA VAL A 39 -0.17 14.57 -14.75
C VAL A 39 -1.54 14.38 -14.09
N CYS A 40 -1.88 13.17 -13.66
CA CYS A 40 -3.24 12.84 -13.22
C CYS A 40 -3.67 13.56 -11.94
N HIS A 41 -2.80 13.72 -10.95
CA HIS A 41 -3.13 14.39 -9.68
C HIS A 41 -2.96 15.92 -9.72
N PRO A 42 -1.92 16.48 -10.36
CA PRO A 42 -1.76 17.93 -10.46
C PRO A 42 -2.84 18.59 -11.31
N PHE A 43 -3.40 17.91 -12.31
CA PHE A 43 -4.43 18.48 -13.18
C PHE A 43 -5.75 18.83 -12.42
N PRO A 44 -6.38 17.91 -11.65
CA PRO A 44 -7.49 18.24 -10.77
C PRO A 44 -7.12 19.29 -9.72
N LEU A 45 -5.93 19.20 -9.10
CA LEU A 45 -5.45 20.19 -8.14
C LEU A 45 -5.40 21.59 -8.76
N PHE A 46 -4.88 21.71 -9.98
CA PHE A 46 -4.84 22.97 -10.72
C PHE A 46 -6.24 23.53 -10.96
N ILE A 47 -7.18 22.70 -11.40
CA ILE A 47 -8.59 23.10 -11.60
C ILE A 47 -9.20 23.57 -10.27
N LEU A 48 -9.01 22.80 -9.19
CA LEU A 48 -9.52 23.13 -7.87
C LEU A 48 -8.95 24.44 -7.34
N LEU A 49 -7.66 24.70 -7.58
CA LEU A 49 -7.00 25.92 -7.13
C LEU A 49 -7.45 27.16 -7.92
N ARG A 50 -7.64 27.03 -9.24
CA ARG A 50 -7.90 28.18 -10.13
C ARG A 50 -9.38 28.43 -10.46
N LYS A 51 -10.19 27.38 -10.64
CA LYS A 51 -11.52 27.49 -11.29
C LYS A 51 -12.71 27.13 -10.39
N SER A 52 -12.52 27.03 -9.08
CA SER A 52 -13.57 26.56 -8.16
C SER A 52 -14.01 27.62 -7.11
N PRO A 53 -14.57 28.77 -7.53
CA PRO A 53 -15.19 29.71 -6.60
C PRO A 53 -16.60 29.25 -6.15
N THR A 54 -17.28 28.42 -6.94
CA THR A 54 -18.66 27.95 -6.67
C THR A 54 -18.73 26.76 -5.73
N MET A 55 -17.63 26.04 -5.51
CA MET A 55 -17.62 24.85 -4.67
C MET A 55 -17.49 25.23 -3.19
N ASN A 56 -18.18 24.49 -2.32
CA ASN A 56 -18.06 24.66 -0.89
C ASN A 56 -16.58 24.52 -0.45
N LYS A 57 -16.09 25.49 0.34
CA LYS A 57 -14.70 25.55 0.81
C LYS A 57 -14.25 24.26 1.50
N GLY A 58 -15.13 23.60 2.26
CA GLY A 58 -14.84 22.34 2.94
C GLY A 58 -14.63 21.18 1.96
N ILE A 59 -15.48 21.06 0.95
CA ILE A 59 -15.36 20.04 -0.11
C ILE A 59 -14.09 20.31 -0.93
N ARG A 60 -13.81 21.58 -1.24
CA ARG A 60 -12.58 21.99 -1.94
C ARG A 60 -11.32 21.58 -1.19
N LEU A 61 -11.27 21.88 0.11
CA LEU A 61 -10.14 21.48 0.96
C LEU A 61 -10.02 19.95 1.01
N GLY A 62 -11.13 19.23 1.14
CA GLY A 62 -11.14 17.77 1.13
C GLY A 62 -10.50 17.19 -0.13
N TYR A 63 -10.86 17.69 -1.32
CA TYR A 63 -10.25 17.25 -2.58
C TYR A 63 -8.77 17.57 -2.67
N ILE A 64 -8.35 18.75 -2.21
CA ILE A 64 -6.94 19.14 -2.21
C ILE A 64 -6.13 18.17 -1.32
N VAL A 65 -6.61 17.91 -0.10
CA VAL A 65 -5.97 16.99 0.84
C VAL A 65 -5.95 15.56 0.27
N MET A 66 -7.05 15.10 -0.34
CA MET A 66 -7.12 13.79 -0.96
C MET A 66 -6.08 13.63 -2.09
N HIS A 67 -5.98 14.59 -3.01
CA HIS A 67 -4.98 14.52 -4.09
C HIS A 67 -3.55 14.63 -3.58
N ALA A 68 -3.30 15.44 -2.56
CA ALA A 68 -1.99 15.49 -1.90
C ALA A 68 -1.64 14.13 -1.26
N ALA A 69 -2.61 13.49 -0.59
CA ALA A 69 -2.43 12.15 -0.02
C ALA A 69 -2.16 11.09 -1.10
N TYR A 70 -2.87 11.14 -2.23
CA TYR A 70 -2.59 10.23 -3.36
C TYR A 70 -1.20 10.43 -3.96
N ILE A 71 -0.74 11.68 -4.10
CA ILE A 71 0.64 11.96 -4.54
C ILE A 71 1.66 11.35 -3.57
N ILE A 72 1.46 11.52 -2.26
CA ILE A 72 2.35 10.91 -1.25
C ILE A 72 2.30 9.39 -1.34
N TYR A 73 1.11 8.81 -1.49
CA TYR A 73 0.92 7.37 -1.65
C TYR A 73 1.66 6.82 -2.86
N GLU A 74 1.49 7.42 -4.03
CA GLU A 74 2.17 7.04 -5.27
C GLU A 74 3.69 7.12 -5.12
N MET A 75 4.19 8.24 -4.57
CA MET A 75 5.62 8.44 -4.33
C MET A 75 6.21 7.41 -3.36
N VAL A 76 5.49 7.05 -2.31
CA VAL A 76 5.97 6.03 -1.37
C VAL A 76 5.91 4.64 -1.99
N PHE A 77 4.80 4.23 -2.58
CA PHE A 77 4.61 2.86 -3.07
C PHE A 77 5.44 2.52 -4.29
N PHE A 78 5.45 3.40 -5.28
CA PHE A 78 5.98 3.08 -6.61
C PHE A 78 7.33 3.72 -6.89
N PHE A 79 7.75 4.71 -6.10
CA PHE A 79 9.09 5.30 -6.23
C PHE A 79 10.00 4.92 -5.05
N LEU A 80 9.60 5.19 -3.80
CA LEU A 80 10.46 4.98 -2.63
C LEU A 80 10.58 3.50 -2.23
N ALA A 81 9.46 2.78 -2.15
CA ALA A 81 9.43 1.37 -1.78
C ALA A 81 9.61 0.47 -3.00
N ARG A 82 8.86 0.73 -4.10
CA ARG A 82 8.73 -0.14 -5.27
C ARG A 82 8.40 -1.57 -4.84
N ILE A 83 7.13 -1.84 -4.59
CA ILE A 83 6.68 -3.09 -3.97
C ILE A 83 6.22 -4.09 -5.05
N TYR A 84 6.66 -5.34 -4.90
CA TYR A 84 6.23 -6.50 -5.65
C TYR A 84 5.76 -7.58 -4.66
N THR A 85 4.53 -8.06 -4.82
CA THR A 85 3.98 -9.14 -3.99
C THR A 85 4.56 -10.48 -4.43
N ILE A 86 5.15 -11.23 -3.50
CA ILE A 86 5.81 -12.50 -3.82
C ILE A 86 4.80 -13.64 -3.66
N LEU A 87 4.19 -14.13 -4.74
CA LEU A 87 3.34 -15.31 -4.66
C LEU A 87 4.20 -16.59 -4.70
N PRO A 88 3.91 -17.64 -3.91
CA PRO A 88 2.81 -17.80 -2.93
C PRO A 88 3.19 -17.40 -1.50
N TYR A 89 4.36 -16.79 -1.29
CA TYR A 89 4.83 -16.43 0.05
C TYR A 89 3.98 -15.30 0.63
N SER A 90 3.72 -15.36 1.94
CA SER A 90 3.19 -14.19 2.65
C SER A 90 4.33 -13.20 2.86
N GLY A 91 4.65 -12.41 1.84
CA GLY A 91 5.73 -11.43 1.90
C GLY A 91 5.72 -10.42 0.75
N LEU A 92 6.48 -9.35 0.94
CA LEU A 92 6.65 -8.26 -0.02
C LEU A 92 8.13 -8.16 -0.40
N TYR A 93 8.43 -8.19 -1.70
CA TYR A 93 9.73 -7.78 -2.21
C TYR A 93 9.68 -6.28 -2.49
N CYS A 94 10.72 -5.54 -2.09
CA CYS A 94 10.81 -4.12 -2.42
C CYS A 94 12.23 -3.70 -2.81
N GLU A 95 12.36 -2.86 -3.84
CA GLU A 95 13.68 -2.53 -4.43
C GLU A 95 13.98 -1.04 -4.52
N GLY A 96 13.08 -0.19 -4.04
CA GLY A 96 13.24 1.26 -4.07
C GLY A 96 14.26 1.78 -3.05
N PRO A 97 14.60 3.08 -3.10
CA PRO A 97 15.58 3.69 -2.22
C PRO A 97 15.34 3.39 -0.74
N LEU A 98 14.08 3.45 -0.28
CA LEU A 98 13.73 3.20 1.12
C LEU A 98 14.14 1.79 1.58
N CYS A 99 13.99 0.79 0.71
CA CYS A 99 14.31 -0.60 1.01
C CYS A 99 15.81 -0.91 0.97
N ARG A 100 16.61 -0.08 0.29
CA ARG A 100 18.07 -0.25 0.19
C ARG A 100 18.86 0.43 1.31
N LEU A 101 18.21 1.26 2.13
CA LEU A 101 18.85 2.01 3.22
C LEU A 101 19.24 1.15 4.43
N GLY A 102 18.95 -0.15 4.44
CA GLY A 102 19.24 -1.02 5.58
C GLY A 102 18.40 -0.71 6.82
N LEU A 103 17.24 -0.08 6.64
CA LEU A 103 16.31 0.19 7.73
C LEU A 103 15.71 -1.12 8.27
N GLN A 104 15.28 -1.09 9.54
CA GLN A 104 14.53 -2.19 10.13
C GLN A 104 13.21 -2.42 9.39
N SER A 105 12.81 -3.69 9.22
CA SER A 105 11.61 -4.06 8.46
C SER A 105 10.32 -3.43 9.01
N SER A 106 10.22 -3.26 10.34
CA SER A 106 9.10 -2.57 10.99
C SER A 106 9.00 -1.09 10.57
N VAL A 107 10.14 -0.41 10.41
CA VAL A 107 10.20 0.98 9.96
C VAL A 107 9.79 1.08 8.50
N ILE A 108 10.29 0.19 7.64
CA ILE A 108 9.90 0.14 6.22
C ILE A 108 8.39 -0.09 6.09
N LEU A 109 7.83 -1.04 6.85
CA LEU A 109 6.39 -1.32 6.87
C LEU A 109 5.58 -0.13 7.40
N ALA A 110 6.07 0.61 8.40
CA ALA A 110 5.42 1.82 8.87
C ALA A 110 5.32 2.88 7.74
N PHE A 111 6.42 3.10 7.02
CA PHE A 111 6.44 4.02 5.88
C PHE A 111 5.50 3.57 4.75
N ILE A 112 5.41 2.28 4.47
CA ILE A 112 4.50 1.72 3.46
C ILE A 112 3.04 1.83 3.91
N ALA A 113 2.73 1.49 5.15
CA ALA A 113 1.36 1.48 5.67
C ALA A 113 0.80 2.90 5.89
N PHE A 114 1.63 3.86 6.28
CA PHE A 114 1.23 5.23 6.57
C PHE A 114 0.40 5.89 5.44
N PRO A 115 0.86 5.94 4.18
CA PRO A 115 0.08 6.58 3.13
C PRO A 115 -1.20 5.82 2.75
N ILE A 116 -1.26 4.48 2.88
CA ILE A 116 -2.52 3.74 2.73
C ILE A 116 -3.54 4.28 3.72
N VAL A 117 -3.13 4.37 4.97
CA VAL A 117 -3.94 4.84 6.10
C VAL A 117 -4.31 6.31 5.93
N ALA A 118 -3.40 7.15 5.44
CA ALA A 118 -3.61 8.59 5.26
C ALA A 118 -4.59 8.95 4.14
N VAL A 119 -4.71 8.13 3.10
CA VAL A 119 -5.65 8.36 1.97
C VAL A 119 -7.11 8.08 2.38
N GLN A 120 -7.34 7.16 3.32
CA GLN A 120 -8.70 6.70 3.65
C GLN A 120 -9.60 7.79 4.28
N PRO A 121 -9.17 8.57 5.30
CA PRO A 121 -10.01 9.59 5.90
C PRO A 121 -10.51 10.69 4.93
N PRO A 122 -9.64 11.34 4.11
CA PRO A 122 -10.12 12.38 3.19
C PRO A 122 -11.06 11.82 2.12
N PHE A 123 -10.83 10.59 1.64
CA PHE A 123 -11.73 9.93 0.70
C PHE A 123 -13.12 9.71 1.32
N ALA A 124 -13.19 9.08 2.50
CA ALA A 124 -14.46 8.83 3.18
C ALA A 124 -15.20 10.12 3.54
N PHE A 125 -14.49 11.15 4.01
CA PHE A 125 -15.06 12.46 4.29
C PHE A 125 -15.69 13.08 3.04
N LEU A 126 -15.03 12.99 1.88
CA LEU A 126 -15.55 13.51 0.62
C LEU A 126 -16.79 12.76 0.16
N ILE A 127 -16.77 11.42 0.19
CA ILE A 127 -17.92 10.59 -0.18
C ILE A 127 -19.14 10.92 0.69
N ILE A 128 -18.96 11.00 2.01
CA ILE A 128 -20.04 11.38 2.93
C ILE A 128 -20.51 12.80 2.62
N SER A 129 -19.60 13.75 2.40
CA SER A 129 -19.95 15.15 2.13
C SER A 129 -20.73 15.31 0.82
N MET A 130 -20.34 14.59 -0.23
CA MET A 130 -21.05 14.58 -1.52
C MET A 130 -22.41 13.91 -1.40
N HIS A 131 -22.49 12.76 -0.74
CA HIS A 131 -23.76 12.08 -0.51
C HIS A 131 -24.76 13.00 0.21
N GLN A 132 -24.29 13.67 1.26
CA GLN A 132 -25.11 14.58 2.08
C GLN A 132 -25.55 15.86 1.34
N MET A 133 -24.92 16.20 0.21
CA MET A 133 -25.32 17.31 -0.65
C MET A 133 -26.53 16.98 -1.51
N PHE A 134 -26.75 15.70 -1.83
CA PHE A 134 -27.88 15.23 -2.63
C PHE A 134 -29.10 14.82 -1.78
N MET A 135 -28.96 14.80 -0.45
CA MET A 135 -30.02 14.38 0.45
C MET A 135 -31.01 15.52 0.74
N PRO A 136 -32.34 15.26 0.64
CA PRO A 136 -33.34 16.28 0.95
C PRO A 136 -33.32 16.63 2.44
N GLU A 137 -33.72 17.86 2.78
CA GLU A 137 -33.63 18.38 4.14
C GLU A 137 -34.51 17.62 5.15
N SER A 138 -35.61 17.04 4.67
CA SER A 138 -36.53 16.22 5.46
C SER A 138 -36.05 14.78 5.67
N SER A 139 -34.94 14.36 5.03
CA SER A 139 -34.49 12.98 5.14
C SER A 139 -33.93 12.69 6.55
N PRO A 140 -34.35 11.58 7.20
CA PRO A 140 -33.77 11.16 8.47
C PRO A 140 -32.29 10.78 8.37
N PHE A 141 -31.78 10.55 7.15
CA PHE A 141 -30.38 10.22 6.90
C PHE A 141 -29.49 11.46 6.69
N LYS A 142 -30.02 12.68 6.82
CA LYS A 142 -29.22 13.91 6.77
C LYS A 142 -28.42 14.05 8.07
N LEU A 143 -27.12 13.83 7.96
CA LEU A 143 -26.20 13.83 9.08
C LEU A 143 -25.86 15.26 9.52
N SER A 144 -25.91 15.50 10.82
CA SER A 144 -25.45 16.75 11.40
C SER A 144 -23.92 16.89 11.26
N LYS A 145 -23.42 18.12 11.33
CA LYS A 145 -21.97 18.39 11.29
C LYS A 145 -21.20 17.65 12.39
N ARG A 146 -21.80 17.51 13.58
CA ARG A 146 -21.21 16.81 14.73
C ARG A 146 -21.00 15.33 14.43
N VAL A 147 -22.03 14.67 13.90
CA VAL A 147 -21.95 13.24 13.53
C VAL A 147 -20.87 12.99 12.47
N LYS A 148 -20.74 13.88 11.47
CA LYS A 148 -19.66 13.76 10.47
C LYS A 148 -18.26 13.86 11.09
N ILE A 149 -18.07 14.74 12.07
CA ILE A 149 -16.80 14.88 12.79
C ILE A 149 -16.53 13.63 13.64
N GLU A 150 -17.53 13.15 14.38
CA GLU A 150 -17.42 11.93 15.19
C GLU A 150 -17.05 10.70 14.33
N MET A 151 -17.72 10.53 13.17
CA MET A 151 -17.39 9.48 12.21
C MET A 151 -15.95 9.60 11.69
N ALA A 152 -15.49 10.81 11.37
CA ALA A 152 -14.13 11.05 10.90
C ALA A 152 -13.08 10.74 12.00
N CYS A 153 -13.34 11.15 13.25
CA CYS A 153 -12.48 10.82 14.39
C CYS A 153 -12.41 9.32 14.62
N PHE A 154 -13.56 8.63 14.64
CA PHE A 154 -13.62 7.18 14.79
C PHE A 154 -12.85 6.45 13.69
N GLN A 155 -13.05 6.85 12.43
CA GLN A 155 -12.33 6.27 11.30
C GLN A 155 -10.82 6.51 11.43
N LEU A 156 -10.39 7.72 11.80
CA LEU A 156 -8.98 8.02 12.01
C LEU A 156 -8.36 7.13 13.10
N THR A 157 -9.07 6.93 14.22
CA THR A 157 -8.63 6.04 15.30
C THR A 157 -8.49 4.60 14.82
N LEU A 158 -9.47 4.08 14.08
CA LEU A 158 -9.43 2.73 13.52
C LEU A 158 -8.23 2.56 12.57
N MET A 159 -8.04 3.54 11.67
CA MET A 159 -6.96 3.56 10.69
C MET A 159 -5.58 3.65 11.37
N ALA A 160 -5.45 4.46 12.43
CA ALA A 160 -4.24 4.48 13.26
C ALA A 160 -3.97 3.12 13.94
N GLY A 161 -5.03 2.44 14.40
CA GLY A 161 -4.94 1.06 14.88
C GLY A 161 -4.42 0.09 13.82
N CYS A 162 -4.88 0.21 12.57
CA CYS A 162 -4.36 -0.59 11.45
C CYS A 162 -2.87 -0.34 11.22
N LEU A 163 -2.41 0.91 11.27
CA LEU A 163 -0.99 1.25 11.14
C LEU A 163 -0.16 0.56 12.23
N VAL A 164 -0.59 0.65 13.49
CA VAL A 164 0.07 -0.03 14.62
C VAL A 164 0.06 -1.54 14.39
N GLY A 165 -1.05 -2.11 13.95
CA GLY A 165 -1.17 -3.53 13.61
C GLY A 165 -0.15 -3.99 12.58
N PHE A 166 0.01 -3.24 11.47
CA PHE A 166 1.02 -3.56 10.46
C PHE A 166 2.45 -3.50 11.01
N VAL A 167 2.75 -2.55 11.89
CA VAL A 167 4.10 -2.39 12.45
C VAL A 167 4.41 -3.47 13.50
N VAL A 168 3.43 -3.82 14.34
CA VAL A 168 3.61 -4.78 15.44
C VAL A 168 3.55 -6.22 14.94
N PHE A 169 2.56 -6.55 14.11
CA PHE A 169 2.34 -7.91 13.62
C PHE A 169 3.11 -8.21 12.31
N GLY A 170 3.52 -7.19 11.56
CA GLY A 170 4.32 -7.34 10.34
C GLY A 170 5.80 -7.63 10.57
N ARG A 171 6.20 -8.09 11.77
CA ARG A 171 7.58 -8.48 12.04
C ARG A 171 7.97 -9.75 11.27
N GLU A 172 9.26 -9.88 10.96
CA GLU A 172 9.80 -11.06 10.28
C GLU A 172 9.64 -12.31 11.14
N PRO A 173 9.32 -13.49 10.56
CA PRO A 173 9.16 -14.74 11.29
C PRO A 173 10.49 -15.22 11.89
N ASP A 174 10.44 -16.05 12.93
CA ASP A 174 11.65 -16.51 13.63
C ASP A 174 12.54 -17.39 12.73
N ASN A 175 11.93 -18.08 11.77
CA ASN A 175 12.62 -18.89 10.77
C ASN A 175 12.86 -18.14 9.44
N ALA A 176 12.89 -16.80 9.45
CA ALA A 176 13.09 -15.99 8.24
C ALA A 176 14.38 -16.38 7.48
N GLU A 177 15.48 -16.63 8.19
CA GLU A 177 16.76 -17.01 7.57
C GLU A 177 16.69 -18.33 6.80
N ASP A 178 15.89 -19.29 7.27
CA ASP A 178 15.71 -20.56 6.59
C ASP A 178 14.79 -20.43 5.38
N ILE A 179 13.73 -19.63 5.49
CA ILE A 179 12.83 -19.32 4.37
C ILE A 179 13.59 -18.59 3.26
N LEU A 180 14.47 -17.64 3.60
CA LEU A 180 15.26 -16.89 2.62
C LEU A 180 16.25 -17.74 1.81
N LYS A 181 16.57 -18.97 2.27
CA LYS A 181 17.41 -19.93 1.51
C LYS A 181 16.65 -20.59 0.36
N GLU A 182 15.33 -20.47 0.30
CA GLU A 182 14.54 -21.00 -0.81
C GLU A 182 14.93 -20.31 -2.12
N PRO A 183 15.06 -21.05 -3.24
CA PRO A 183 15.71 -20.54 -4.45
C PRO A 183 14.97 -19.34 -5.07
N GLU A 184 13.66 -19.24 -4.90
CA GLU A 184 12.87 -18.08 -5.34
C GLU A 184 13.24 -16.81 -4.55
N LEU A 185 13.37 -16.94 -3.24
CA LEU A 185 13.66 -15.82 -2.32
C LEU A 185 15.14 -15.45 -2.36
N ALA A 186 16.03 -16.43 -2.46
CA ALA A 186 17.46 -16.21 -2.67
C ALA A 186 17.71 -15.39 -3.95
N TYR A 187 17.03 -15.73 -5.04
CA TYR A 187 17.10 -14.93 -6.28
C TYR A 187 16.65 -13.47 -6.07
N LEU A 188 15.56 -13.24 -5.34
CA LEU A 188 15.10 -11.89 -5.04
C LEU A 188 16.07 -11.12 -4.13
N ALA A 189 16.69 -11.80 -3.16
CA ALA A 189 17.70 -11.22 -2.29
C ALA A 189 18.96 -10.82 -3.10
N GLU A 190 19.41 -11.66 -4.04
CA GLU A 190 20.54 -11.39 -4.93
C GLU A 190 20.34 -10.16 -5.82
N ARG A 191 19.09 -9.78 -6.12
CA ARG A 191 18.78 -8.56 -6.90
C ARG A 191 19.04 -7.25 -6.13
N GLY A 192 19.35 -7.31 -4.84
CA GLY A 192 19.67 -6.15 -4.02
C GLY A 192 18.45 -5.39 -3.49
N GLY A 193 17.27 -6.01 -3.50
CA GLY A 193 16.09 -5.52 -2.78
C GLY A 193 16.02 -6.04 -1.34
N ARG A 194 14.96 -5.68 -0.63
CA ARG A 194 14.60 -6.21 0.68
C ARG A 194 13.37 -7.09 0.55
N ILE A 195 13.37 -8.23 1.23
CA ILE A 195 12.22 -9.12 1.35
C ILE A 195 11.64 -8.91 2.75
N LEU A 196 10.38 -8.49 2.81
CA LEU A 196 9.59 -8.36 4.02
C LEU A 196 8.74 -9.63 4.15
N LEU A 197 9.21 -10.62 4.90
CA LEU A 197 8.52 -11.88 5.10
C LEU A 197 7.59 -11.81 6.32
N PHE A 198 6.42 -12.41 6.20
CA PHE A 198 5.45 -12.56 7.30
C PHE A 198 5.28 -14.01 7.76
N GLY A 199 5.88 -14.97 7.06
CA GLY A 199 5.83 -16.40 7.36
C GLY A 199 5.97 -17.28 6.12
N SER A 200 5.99 -18.59 6.33
CA SER A 200 5.96 -19.59 5.26
C SER A 200 4.60 -19.60 4.54
N PRO A 201 4.51 -20.13 3.31
CA PRO A 201 3.24 -20.23 2.59
C PRO A 201 2.14 -20.90 3.44
N GLY A 202 1.01 -20.20 3.63
CA GLY A 202 -0.11 -20.67 4.47
C GLY A 202 0.10 -20.57 5.99
N ASN A 203 1.25 -20.07 6.45
CA ASN A 203 1.58 -19.97 7.88
C ASN A 203 2.21 -18.60 8.24
N PRO A 204 1.43 -17.51 8.26
CA PRO A 204 1.92 -16.20 8.68
C PRO A 204 2.01 -16.15 10.22
N GLN A 205 3.20 -16.45 10.76
CA GLN A 205 3.44 -16.74 12.19
C GLN A 205 2.80 -15.73 13.14
N TYR A 206 2.93 -14.45 12.85
CA TYR A 206 2.51 -13.36 13.73
C TYR A 206 1.14 -12.75 13.40
N PHE A 207 0.47 -13.23 12.35
CA PHE A 207 -0.89 -12.81 11.99
C PHE A 207 -1.96 -13.80 12.47
N ARG A 208 -1.59 -14.93 13.10
CA ARG A 208 -2.55 -15.86 13.68
C ARG A 208 -2.98 -15.38 15.08
N TYR A 209 -4.30 -15.23 15.27
CA TYR A 209 -4.91 -14.97 16.57
C TYR A 209 -5.61 -16.25 17.05
N GLY A 210 -5.19 -16.78 18.19
CA GLY A 210 -5.73 -18.02 18.78
C GLY A 210 -4.96 -19.28 18.39
N ASN A 211 -4.15 -19.76 19.34
CA ASN A 211 -3.71 -21.16 19.38
C ASN A 211 -4.67 -21.94 20.27
#